data_AF-A0A4R7CAZ0-F1
#
_entry.id   AF-A0A4R7CAZ0-F1
#
_cell.length_a   1.000
_cell.length_b   1.000
_cell.length_c   1.000
_cell.angle_alpha   90.00
_cell.angle_beta   90.00
_cell.angle_gamma   90.00
#
_symmetry.space_group_name_H-M   'P 1'
#
loop_
_entity.id
_entity.type
_entity.pdbx_description
1 polymer ?
#
loop_
_entity_poly.entity_id
_entity_poly.type
_entity_poly.pdbx_seq_one_letter_code
_entity_poly.pdbx_strand_id
1 'polypeptide(L)'
;MLSKRIRAAIACACLTTSLAGCVASERQAPPGRITLPPAPADIAGCLRERFPEIPARALTAADVARVIGHAKLLDRAKTGCGNRALAWIEAVRRDFGKL
;
A
#
# COMPACT_ATOMS: atom_id res chain seq x y z
N MET A 1 39.01 13.73 28.71
CA MET A 1 38.38 12.40 28.48
C MET A 1 37.17 12.29 29.40
N LEU A 2 35.95 12.27 28.85
CA LEU A 2 34.72 12.24 29.65
C LEU A 2 34.55 10.84 30.30
N SER A 3 34.36 10.81 31.63
CA SER A 3 34.25 9.58 32.42
C SER A 3 33.16 8.63 31.90
N LYS A 4 33.40 7.31 31.96
CA LYS A 4 32.47 6.26 31.51
C LYS A 4 31.06 6.41 32.13
N ARG A 5 30.97 6.93 33.36
CA ARG A 5 29.70 7.19 34.05
C ARG A 5 28.88 8.32 33.42
N ILE A 6 29.55 9.37 32.92
CA ILE A 6 28.90 10.51 32.27
C ILE A 6 28.34 10.10 30.90
N ARG A 7 29.06 9.25 30.16
CA ARG A 7 28.59 8.70 28.88
C ARG A 7 27.35 7.82 29.07
N ALA A 8 27.32 7.01 30.12
CA ALA A 8 26.17 6.15 30.44
C ALA A 8 24.92 6.97 30.82
N ALA A 9 25.09 8.07 31.58
CA ALA A 9 23.98 8.95 31.96
C ALA A 9 23.36 9.66 30.74
N ILE A 10 24.20 10.15 29.81
CA ILE A 10 23.74 10.80 28.58
C ILE A 10 22.99 9.79 27.69
N ALA A 11 23.52 8.59 27.51
CA ALA A 11 22.85 7.54 26.73
C ALA A 11 21.49 7.16 27.32
N CYS A 12 21.39 7.07 28.65
CA CYS A 12 20.14 6.76 29.33
C CYS A 12 19.10 7.88 29.17
N ALA A 13 19.52 9.15 29.29
CA ALA A 13 18.64 10.30 29.06
C ALA A 13 18.10 10.34 27.62
N CYS A 14 18.94 10.09 26.61
CA CYS A 14 18.53 10.04 25.21
C CYS A 14 17.57 8.88 24.90
N LEU A 15 17.73 7.72 25.55
CA LEU A 15 16.76 6.62 25.40
C LEU A 15 15.41 6.99 26.03
N THR A 16 15.38 7.59 27.22
CA THR A 16 14.11 7.93 27.88
C THR A 16 13.29 8.97 27.12
N THR A 17 13.92 9.96 26.49
CA THR A 17 13.21 10.95 25.66
C THR A 17 12.68 10.35 24.36
N SER A 18 13.39 9.37 23.79
CA SER A 18 12.98 8.68 22.57
C SER A 18 11.78 7.75 22.80
N LEU A 19 11.71 7.07 23.95
CA LEU A 19 10.57 6.20 24.29
C LEU A 19 9.33 6.99 24.77
N ALA A 20 9.51 8.13 25.44
CA ALA A 20 8.39 8.98 25.87
C ALA A 20 7.61 9.60 24.69
N GLY A 21 8.29 9.85 23.57
CA GLY A 21 7.66 10.37 22.34
C GLY A 21 6.63 9.42 21.73
N CYS A 22 6.85 8.10 21.80
CA CYS A 22 5.90 7.12 21.25
C CYS A 22 4.62 7.00 22.07
N VAL A 23 4.70 7.09 23.40
CA VAL A 23 3.52 6.98 24.29
C VAL A 23 2.63 8.23 24.20
N ALA A 24 3.20 9.40 23.94
CA ALA A 24 2.45 10.62 23.66
C ALA A 24 1.76 10.58 22.28
N SER A 25 2.38 9.91 21.30
CA SER A 25 1.82 9.78 19.94
C SER A 25 0.57 8.89 19.89
N GLU A 26 0.38 7.95 20.83
CA GLU A 26 -0.85 7.15 20.91
C GLU A 26 -2.01 7.86 21.63
N ARG A 27 -1.72 8.84 22.51
CA ARG A 27 -2.73 9.48 23.36
C ARG A 27 -3.42 10.69 22.74
N GLN A 28 -2.87 11.27 21.67
CA GLN A 28 -3.53 12.31 20.88
C GLN A 28 -4.00 11.72 19.54
N ALA A 29 -5.05 10.89 19.56
CA ALA A 29 -5.89 10.83 18.38
C ALA A 29 -6.57 12.20 18.24
N PRO A 30 -6.36 12.97 17.16
CA PRO A 30 -7.05 14.25 16.99
C PRO A 30 -8.58 14.02 17.07
N PRO A 31 -9.34 14.93 17.72
CA PRO A 31 -10.79 14.82 17.74
C PRO A 31 -11.31 14.86 16.29
N GLY A 32 -12.03 13.81 15.89
CA GLY A 32 -12.53 13.63 14.53
C GLY A 32 -11.78 12.57 13.73
N ARG A 33 -11.78 11.32 14.21
CA ARG A 33 -11.26 10.18 13.41
C ARG A 33 -12.24 9.90 12.27
N ILE A 34 -11.95 10.44 11.08
CA ILE A 34 -12.72 10.15 9.88
C ILE A 34 -12.49 8.68 9.53
N THR A 35 -13.56 7.88 9.59
CA THR A 35 -13.52 6.50 9.11
C THR A 35 -13.86 6.53 7.63
N LEU A 36 -12.86 6.27 6.78
CA LEU A 36 -13.08 6.18 5.34
C LEU A 36 -13.92 4.94 5.02
N PRO A 37 -14.78 5.00 3.98
CA PRO A 37 -15.46 3.80 3.51
C PRO A 37 -14.41 2.78 3.04
N PRO A 38 -14.71 1.47 3.13
CA PRO A 38 -13.82 0.46 2.59
C PRO A 38 -13.75 0.56 1.06
N ALA A 39 -12.62 0.18 0.49
CA ALA A 39 -12.50 0.01 -0.95
C ALA A 39 -13.42 -1.13 -1.45
N PRO A 40 -14.00 -1.02 -2.66
CA PRO A 40 -14.79 -2.09 -3.26
C PRO A 40 -14.04 -3.43 -3.29
N ALA A 41 -14.71 -4.50 -2.85
CA ALA A 41 -14.09 -5.82 -2.65
C ALA A 41 -13.58 -6.47 -3.94
N ASP A 42 -14.18 -6.13 -5.09
CA ASP A 42 -13.84 -6.67 -6.41
C ASP A 42 -12.50 -6.12 -6.94
N ILE A 43 -12.10 -4.92 -6.53
CA ILE A 43 -10.87 -4.27 -7.00
C ILE A 43 -9.64 -5.06 -6.57
N ALA A 44 -9.57 -5.47 -5.31
CA ALA A 44 -8.44 -6.22 -4.77
C ALA A 44 -8.31 -7.62 -5.39
N GLY A 45 -9.43 -8.25 -5.77
CA GLY A 45 -9.42 -9.50 -6.53
C GLY A 45 -8.83 -9.31 -7.93
N CYS A 46 -9.37 -8.34 -8.68
CA CYS A 46 -8.97 -8.05 -10.05
C CYS A 46 -7.48 -7.70 -10.17
N LEU A 47 -6.94 -6.87 -9.27
CA LEU A 47 -5.55 -6.43 -9.35
C LEU A 47 -4.53 -7.53 -9.00
N ARG A 48 -4.96 -8.58 -8.29
CA ARG A 48 -4.09 -9.72 -7.92
C ARG A 48 -3.84 -10.70 -9.05
N GLU A 49 -4.66 -10.68 -10.11
CA GLU A 49 -4.46 -11.56 -11.26
C GLU A 49 -3.07 -11.34 -11.89
N ARG A 50 -2.37 -12.44 -12.15
CA ARG A 50 -0.99 -12.43 -12.62
C ARG A 50 -0.92 -12.64 -14.11
N PHE A 51 0.14 -12.10 -14.70
CA PHE A 51 0.48 -12.34 -16.09
C PHE A 51 0.67 -13.86 -16.33
N PRO A 52 0.24 -14.40 -17.49
CA PRO A 52 0.42 -15.81 -17.81
C PRO A 52 1.91 -16.18 -17.85
N GLU A 53 2.24 -17.34 -17.28
CA GLU A 53 3.62 -17.83 -17.32
C GLU A 53 4.07 -18.09 -18.76
N ILE A 54 5.33 -17.71 -19.06
CA ILE A 54 5.96 -17.97 -20.35
C ILE A 54 6.74 -19.28 -20.23
N PRO A 55 6.44 -20.31 -21.05
CA PRO A 55 7.15 -21.59 -20.97
C PRO A 55 8.66 -21.44 -21.14
N ALA A 56 9.44 -22.14 -20.30
CA ALA A 56 10.90 -22.21 -20.38
C ALA A 56 11.37 -23.20 -21.48
N ARG A 57 10.83 -23.05 -22.69
CA ARG A 57 11.18 -23.81 -23.89
C ARG A 57 11.03 -22.95 -25.14
N ALA A 58 11.48 -23.43 -26.29
CA ALA A 58 11.17 -22.79 -27.57
C ALA A 58 9.65 -22.66 -27.73
N LEU A 59 9.21 -21.45 -28.10
CA LEU A 59 7.81 -21.12 -28.27
C LEU A 59 7.34 -21.46 -29.68
N THR A 60 6.16 -22.06 -29.77
CA THR A 60 5.43 -22.19 -31.03
C THR A 60 4.60 -20.92 -31.30
N ALA A 61 4.12 -20.75 -32.52
CA ALA A 61 3.19 -19.68 -32.85
C ALA A 61 1.91 -19.74 -31.99
N ALA A 62 1.44 -20.95 -31.67
CA ALA A 62 0.27 -21.15 -30.81
C ALA A 62 0.54 -20.69 -29.36
N ASP A 63 1.75 -20.95 -28.84
CA ASP A 63 2.14 -20.46 -27.51
C ASP A 63 2.12 -18.93 -27.45
N VAL A 64 2.69 -18.29 -28.47
CA VAL A 64 2.74 -16.82 -28.56
C VAL A 64 1.33 -16.24 -28.63
N ALA A 65 0.47 -16.77 -29.50
CA ALA A 65 -0.90 -16.31 -29.64
C ALA A 65 -1.69 -16.43 -28.33
N ARG A 66 -1.53 -17.56 -27.60
CA ARG A 66 -2.16 -17.78 -26.30
C ARG A 66 -1.67 -16.79 -25.24
N VAL A 67 -0.35 -16.59 -25.11
CA VAL A 67 0.22 -15.69 -24.11
C VAL A 67 -0.21 -14.25 -24.37
N ILE A 68 -0.14 -13.77 -25.61
CA ILE A 68 -0.57 -12.42 -25.98
C ILE A 68 -2.08 -12.25 -25.75
N GLY A 69 -2.89 -13.23 -26.15
CA GLY A 69 -4.33 -13.21 -25.95
C GLY A 69 -4.71 -13.05 -24.48
N HIS A 70 -4.15 -13.89 -23.60
CA HIS A 70 -4.35 -13.77 -22.15
C HIS A 70 -3.84 -12.44 -21.59
N ALA A 71 -2.66 -11.98 -22.02
CA ALA A 71 -2.11 -10.70 -21.59
C ALA A 71 -3.04 -9.53 -21.93
N LYS A 72 -3.63 -9.51 -23.13
CA LYS A 72 -4.54 -8.45 -23.57
C LYS A 72 -5.87 -8.47 -22.81
N LEU A 73 -6.40 -9.66 -22.52
CA LEU A 73 -7.60 -9.77 -21.69
C LEU A 73 -7.34 -9.28 -20.26
N LEU A 74 -6.20 -9.67 -19.68
CA LEU A 74 -5.77 -9.21 -18.36
C LEU A 74 -5.59 -7.69 -18.30
N ASP A 75 -4.96 -7.10 -19.31
CA ASP A 75 -4.74 -5.65 -19.42
C ASP A 75 -6.07 -4.87 -19.44
N ARG A 76 -7.05 -5.35 -20.23
CA ARG A 76 -8.40 -4.76 -20.25
C ARG A 76 -9.11 -4.91 -18.90
N ALA A 77 -9.02 -6.07 -18.27
CA ALA A 77 -9.60 -6.30 -16.96
C ALA A 77 -9.01 -5.36 -15.90
N LYS A 78 -7.67 -5.24 -15.86
CA LYS A 78 -6.94 -4.35 -14.96
C LYS A 78 -7.25 -2.88 -15.20
N THR A 79 -7.35 -2.47 -16.45
CA THR A 79 -7.79 -1.11 -16.81
C THR A 79 -9.19 -0.83 -16.25
N GLY A 80 -10.13 -1.76 -16.45
CA GLY A 80 -11.50 -1.64 -15.96
C GLY A 80 -11.58 -1.50 -14.43
N CYS A 81 -10.90 -2.36 -13.67
CA CYS A 81 -10.90 -2.25 -12.21
C CYS A 81 -10.07 -1.07 -11.69
N GLY A 82 -9.01 -0.67 -12.39
CA GLY A 82 -8.26 0.56 -12.11
C GLY A 82 -9.14 1.80 -12.24
N ASN A 83 -9.95 1.90 -13.30
CA ASN A 83 -10.89 3.01 -13.48
C ASN A 83 -11.94 3.06 -12.35
N ARG A 84 -12.47 1.90 -11.92
CA ARG A 84 -13.37 1.84 -10.77
C ARG A 84 -12.69 2.27 -9.47
N ALA A 85 -11.43 1.89 -9.27
CA ALA A 85 -10.64 2.31 -8.11
C ALA A 85 -10.43 3.83 -8.10
N LEU A 86 -10.11 4.43 -9.25
CA LEU A 86 -9.97 5.88 -9.38
C LEU A 86 -11.29 6.60 -9.07
N ALA A 87 -12.41 6.13 -9.64
CA ALA A 87 -13.73 6.69 -9.37
C ALA A 87 -14.09 6.63 -7.87
N TRP A 88 -13.77 5.52 -7.20
CA TRP A 88 -13.95 5.39 -5.76
C TRP A 88 -13.07 6.38 -4.97
N ILE A 89 -11.78 6.50 -5.31
CA ILE A 89 -10.88 7.48 -4.69
C ILE A 89 -11.42 8.91 -4.85
N GLU A 90 -11.90 9.25 -6.04
CA GLU A 90 -12.48 10.56 -6.33
C GLU A 90 -13.74 10.83 -5.50
N ALA A 91 -14.62 9.83 -5.34
CA ALA A 91 -15.78 9.92 -4.47
C ALA A 91 -15.37 10.16 -3.01
N VAL A 92 -14.43 9.36 -2.49
CA VAL A 92 -13.91 9.53 -1.12
C VAL A 92 -13.28 10.91 -0.92
N ARG A 93 -12.49 11.40 -1.88
CA ARG A 93 -11.90 12.74 -1.80
C ARG A 93 -12.95 13.85 -1.82
N ARG A 94 -14.02 13.69 -2.60
CA ARG A 94 -15.12 14.65 -2.67
C ARG A 94 -15.85 14.74 -1.34
N ASP A 95 -16.12 13.59 -0.72
CA ASP A 95 -16.98 13.48 0.46
C ASP A 95 -16.20 13.75 1.77
N PHE A 96 -14.90 13.45 1.81
CA PHE A 96 -14.09 13.49 3.03
C PHE A 96 -12.83 14.39 2.93
N GLY A 97 -12.43 14.81 1.73
CA GLY A 97 -11.13 15.49 1.51
C GLY A 97 -11.12 17.00 1.72
N LYS A 98 -12.23 17.60 2.17
CA LYS A 98 -12.36 19.04 2.49
C LYS A 98 -12.47 19.33 4.00
N LEU A 99 -12.25 18.30 4.84
CA LEU A 99 -12.21 18.43 6.29
C LEU A 99 -10.84 18.92 6.77
#